data_AF-A0A946BYB3-F1
#
_entry.id   AF-A0A946BYB3-F1
#
_cell.length_a   1.000
_cell.length_b   1.000
_cell.length_c   1.000
_cell.angle_alpha   90.00
_cell.angle_beta   90.00
_cell.angle_gamma   90.00
#
_symmetry.space_group_name_H-M   'P 1'
#
loop_
_entity.id
_entity.type
_entity.pdbx_description
1 polymer ?
#
loop_
_entity_poly.entity_id
_entity_poly.type
_entity_poly.pdbx_seq_one_letter_code
_entity_poly.pdbx_strand_id
1 'polypeptide(L)'
;FRVWSDGIVSPLFEEMKSTAQLIAKEYEDHEGRMALLNDPEWVELYRKEWMHGRTGGDFASWKTAKGFPDSLVIRDGSLLIFDGAPVADWDGESMADVMERLQRHQGGDSAAARSDAERDAFDLFPKALRDDADFMLHMMRTYDKSFRFYADIANKDNTATLGFLLDDQALPGFNDSGAHITNMAFFDSNLMSLKLAKERDEATVARMVKRLTSEPAEIFGLDVGSLEIGAQADMVLINPEALDGWNPDQTRKLEYREIFGHEQMVNRPEGIVDAVFINGVVAWKDGTAQAALGQKTLGRALRAA
;
A
#
# COMPACT_ATOMS: atom_id res chain seq x y z
N PHE A 1 -5.90 -1.04 -4.52
CA PHE A 1 -4.56 -1.55 -4.17
C PHE A 1 -3.73 -0.35 -3.77
N ARG A 2 -3.64 -0.12 -2.47
CA ARG A 2 -3.01 1.08 -1.91
C ARG A 2 -1.55 0.79 -1.59
N VAL A 3 -0.66 1.69 -2.00
CA VAL A 3 0.77 1.60 -1.72
C VAL A 3 1.21 2.90 -1.06
N TRP A 4 1.94 2.79 0.04
CA TRP A 4 2.52 3.92 0.75
C TRP A 4 3.95 4.20 0.31
N SER A 5 4.40 5.44 0.46
CA SER A 5 5.78 5.86 0.25
C SER A 5 6.27 6.69 1.42
N ASP A 6 7.50 6.42 1.87
CA ASP A 6 8.21 7.24 2.86
C ASP A 6 9.16 8.17 2.11
N GLY A 7 8.74 9.42 1.93
CA GLY A 7 9.26 10.29 0.89
C GLY A 7 9.18 9.59 -0.47
N ILE A 8 10.32 9.40 -1.12
CA ILE A 8 10.39 8.70 -2.40
C ILE A 8 10.62 7.19 -2.27
N VAL A 9 10.77 6.66 -1.05
CA VAL A 9 11.07 5.25 -0.82
C VAL A 9 9.79 4.42 -0.90
N SER A 10 9.56 3.82 -2.08
CA SER A 10 8.52 2.83 -2.32
C SER A 10 8.80 2.05 -3.62
N PRO A 11 8.19 0.86 -3.80
CA PRO A 11 8.32 0.10 -5.04
C PRO A 11 7.88 0.87 -6.29
N LEU A 12 6.95 1.82 -6.16
CA LEU A 12 6.47 2.61 -7.30
C LEU A 12 7.57 3.49 -7.87
N PHE A 13 8.37 4.10 -7.01
CA PHE A 13 9.42 5.01 -7.43
C PHE A 13 10.73 4.29 -7.78
N GLU A 14 10.79 2.96 -7.71
CA GLU A 14 11.91 2.19 -8.27
C GLU A 14 11.89 2.16 -9.81
N GLU A 15 10.74 2.45 -10.43
CA GLU A 15 10.59 2.41 -11.90
C GLU A 15 11.27 3.59 -12.63
N MET A 16 11.46 4.74 -11.97
CA MET A 16 12.14 5.89 -12.59
C MET A 16 13.63 5.87 -12.24
N LYS A 17 14.50 6.16 -13.22
CA LYS A 17 15.95 6.06 -13.03
C LYS A 17 16.47 7.06 -12.00
N SER A 18 15.89 8.25 -11.95
CA SER A 18 16.26 9.30 -11.00
C SER A 18 15.95 8.87 -9.57
N THR A 19 14.74 8.40 -9.30
CA THR A 19 14.31 8.01 -7.94
C THR A 19 14.89 6.69 -7.51
N ALA A 20 15.15 5.75 -8.44
CA ALA A 20 15.94 4.55 -8.16
C ALA A 20 17.35 4.90 -7.65
N GLN A 21 18.00 5.96 -8.14
CA GLN A 21 19.30 6.41 -7.61
C GLN A 21 19.20 6.95 -6.17
N LEU A 22 18.08 7.60 -5.81
CA LEU A 22 17.84 8.03 -4.42
C LEU A 22 17.60 6.82 -3.51
N ILE A 23 16.77 5.88 -3.95
CA ILE A 23 16.42 4.66 -3.20
C ILE A 23 17.65 3.75 -3.04
N ALA A 24 18.56 3.73 -4.01
CA ALA A 24 19.79 2.95 -3.96
C ALA A 24 20.81 3.46 -2.93
N LYS A 25 20.60 4.65 -2.34
CA LYS A 25 21.37 5.09 -1.17
C LYS A 25 20.99 4.23 0.02
N GLU A 26 21.96 3.95 0.89
CA GLU A 26 21.67 3.26 2.15
C GLU A 26 20.54 3.98 2.89
N TYR A 27 19.70 3.23 3.60
CA TYR A 27 18.51 3.80 4.21
C TYR A 27 18.85 5.01 5.09
N GLU A 28 19.94 4.95 5.86
CA GLU A 28 20.40 6.05 6.73
C GLU A 28 21.28 7.11 6.01
N ASP A 29 21.62 6.93 4.73
CA ASP A 29 22.49 7.85 3.97
C ASP A 29 21.74 9.10 3.49
N HIS A 30 21.40 9.97 4.45
CA HIS A 30 20.77 11.26 4.18
C HIS A 30 21.67 12.18 3.34
N GLU A 31 22.96 12.25 3.65
CA GLU A 31 23.92 13.10 2.94
C GLU A 31 24.03 12.72 1.46
N GLY A 32 24.08 11.42 1.15
CA GLY A 32 24.13 10.91 -0.21
C GLY A 32 22.85 11.20 -1.00
N ARG A 33 21.67 11.15 -0.36
CA ARG A 33 20.41 11.57 -0.98
C ARG A 33 20.39 13.09 -1.22
N MET A 34 20.84 13.89 -0.25
CA MET A 34 20.93 15.35 -0.40
C MET A 34 21.92 15.76 -1.48
N ALA A 35 23.02 15.03 -1.66
CA ALA A 35 23.97 15.28 -2.74
C ALA A 35 23.30 15.13 -4.13
N LEU A 36 22.49 14.08 -4.33
CA LEU A 36 21.72 13.89 -5.57
C LEU A 36 20.62 14.94 -5.74
N LEU A 37 19.86 15.24 -4.69
CA LEU A 37 18.80 16.26 -4.75
C LEU A 37 19.32 17.66 -5.04
N ASN A 38 20.61 17.94 -4.79
CA ASN A 38 21.27 19.20 -5.09
C ASN A 38 22.11 19.17 -6.37
N ASP A 39 22.21 18.03 -7.05
CA ASP A 39 22.88 17.89 -8.34
C ASP A 39 21.97 18.39 -9.48
N PRO A 40 22.36 19.44 -10.23
CA PRO A 40 21.56 19.96 -11.34
C PRO A 40 21.25 18.92 -12.42
N GLU A 41 22.18 18.01 -12.74
CA GLU A 41 21.97 16.98 -13.78
C GLU A 41 20.92 15.96 -13.32
N TRP A 42 21.00 15.54 -12.05
CA TRP A 42 20.01 14.65 -11.46
C TRP A 42 18.62 15.32 -11.42
N VAL A 43 18.55 16.60 -11.03
CA VAL A 43 17.28 17.35 -10.98
C VAL A 43 16.64 17.47 -12.37
N GLU A 44 17.44 17.68 -13.42
CA GLU A 44 16.93 17.71 -14.79
C GLU A 44 16.37 16.34 -15.21
N LEU A 45 17.09 15.25 -14.92
CA LEU A 45 16.61 13.89 -15.18
C LEU A 45 15.31 13.60 -14.42
N TYR A 46 15.26 13.91 -13.13
CA TYR A 46 14.08 13.73 -12.29
C TYR A 46 12.88 14.47 -12.87
N ARG A 47 13.02 15.76 -13.19
CA ARG A 47 11.92 16.55 -13.75
C ARG A 47 11.44 16.00 -15.09
N LYS A 48 12.37 15.58 -15.95
CA LYS A 48 12.03 14.95 -17.22
C LYS A 48 11.21 13.68 -17.03
N GLU A 49 11.63 12.80 -16.13
CA GLU A 49 10.89 11.57 -15.83
C GLU A 49 9.55 11.89 -15.19
N TRP A 50 9.53 12.71 -14.13
CA TRP A 50 8.34 13.10 -13.36
C TRP A 50 7.24 13.70 -14.23
N MET A 51 7.61 14.53 -15.21
CA MET A 51 6.68 15.20 -16.13
C MET A 51 6.38 14.38 -17.40
N HIS A 52 7.06 13.26 -17.64
CA HIS A 52 6.85 12.45 -18.84
C HIS A 52 5.41 11.93 -18.92
N GLY A 53 4.72 12.27 -20.01
CA GLY A 53 3.31 11.93 -20.22
C GLY A 53 2.32 12.84 -19.48
N ARG A 54 2.78 13.97 -18.91
CA ARG A 54 1.98 14.87 -18.07
C ARG A 54 2.04 16.34 -18.50
N THR A 55 2.67 16.64 -19.64
CA THR A 55 2.84 18.03 -20.12
C THR A 55 1.64 18.52 -20.94
N GLY A 56 0.81 17.60 -21.46
CA GLY A 56 -0.36 17.90 -22.30
C GLY A 56 -0.05 18.26 -23.76
N GLY A 57 1.23 18.51 -24.09
CA GLY A 57 1.67 18.95 -25.42
C GLY A 57 2.38 17.88 -26.27
N ASP A 58 2.51 16.66 -25.76
CA ASP A 58 3.28 15.58 -26.39
C ASP A 58 2.49 14.28 -26.59
N PHE A 59 3.04 13.38 -27.41
CA PHE A 59 2.40 12.09 -27.72
C PHE A 59 2.26 11.18 -26.49
N ALA A 60 3.19 11.27 -25.53
CA ALA A 60 3.10 10.50 -24.29
C ALA A 60 1.92 10.96 -23.42
N SER A 61 1.65 12.27 -23.39
CA SER A 61 0.53 12.88 -22.68
C SER A 61 -0.79 12.50 -23.35
N TRP A 62 -0.82 12.51 -24.70
CA TRP A 62 -1.97 12.00 -25.43
C TRP A 62 -2.26 10.53 -25.12
N LYS A 63 -1.24 9.66 -25.12
CA LYS A 63 -1.40 8.23 -24.78
C LYS A 63 -1.92 8.03 -23.36
N THR A 64 -1.38 8.76 -22.40
CA THR A 64 -1.82 8.76 -21.00
C THR A 64 -3.29 9.16 -20.89
N ALA A 65 -3.70 10.24 -21.56
CA ALA A 65 -5.11 10.66 -21.62
C ALA A 65 -6.04 9.64 -22.29
N LYS A 66 -5.50 8.68 -23.06
CA LYS A 66 -6.24 7.55 -23.64
C LYS A 66 -6.18 6.27 -22.81
N GLY A 67 -5.57 6.30 -21.64
CA GLY A 67 -5.46 5.16 -20.74
C GLY A 67 -4.29 4.22 -21.05
N PHE A 68 -3.32 4.66 -21.84
CA PHE A 68 -2.11 3.89 -22.19
C PHE A 68 -0.84 4.63 -21.77
N PRO A 69 -0.63 4.89 -20.47
CA PRO A 69 0.53 5.65 -20.02
C PRO A 69 1.84 4.88 -20.29
N ASP A 70 2.91 5.63 -20.56
CA ASP A 70 4.27 5.06 -20.71
C ASP A 70 4.93 4.70 -19.38
N SER A 71 4.40 5.24 -18.28
CA SER A 71 4.88 5.06 -16.91
C SER A 71 3.69 4.73 -16.04
N LEU A 72 3.77 3.67 -15.24
CA LEU A 72 2.72 3.29 -14.30
C LEU A 72 2.85 4.01 -12.96
N VAL A 73 3.99 4.65 -12.70
CA VAL A 73 4.21 5.50 -11.52
C VAL A 73 3.18 6.64 -11.46
N ILE A 74 2.35 6.62 -10.41
CA ILE A 74 1.41 7.68 -10.10
C ILE A 74 2.19 8.89 -9.57
N ARG A 75 2.04 10.01 -10.27
CA ARG A 75 2.74 11.28 -9.98
C ARG A 75 1.80 12.48 -9.97
N ASP A 76 0.53 12.25 -10.26
CA ASP A 76 -0.52 13.26 -10.18
C ASP A 76 -0.81 13.57 -8.70
N GLY A 77 -0.50 14.80 -8.28
CA GLY A 77 -0.68 15.24 -6.90
C GLY A 77 -2.12 15.11 -6.37
N SER A 78 -3.13 15.04 -7.24
CA SER A 78 -4.52 14.79 -6.82
C SER A 78 -4.78 13.35 -6.37
N LEU A 79 -3.88 12.42 -6.73
CA LEU A 79 -3.95 11.00 -6.40
C LEU A 79 -2.94 10.60 -5.31
N LEU A 80 -2.09 11.52 -4.87
CA LEU A 80 -1.12 11.33 -3.80
C LEU A 80 -1.67 11.93 -2.52
N ILE A 81 -2.05 11.09 -1.57
CA ILE A 81 -2.73 11.50 -0.32
C ILE A 81 -1.78 11.36 0.86
N PHE A 82 -1.63 12.42 1.66
CA PHE A 82 -0.80 12.37 2.86
C PHE A 82 -1.38 11.43 3.94
N ASP A 83 -0.50 10.66 4.57
CA ASP A 83 -0.80 9.74 5.68
C ASP A 83 0.45 9.59 6.56
N GLY A 84 0.80 10.68 7.24
CA GLY A 84 2.08 10.92 7.93
C GLY A 84 2.79 12.16 7.39
N ALA A 85 2.08 13.27 7.25
CA ALA A 85 2.62 14.54 6.78
C ALA A 85 3.54 15.23 7.81
N PRO A 86 4.49 16.08 7.35
CA PRO A 86 5.34 16.86 8.26
C PRO A 86 4.57 18.01 8.91
N VAL A 87 3.41 18.37 8.36
CA VAL A 87 2.44 19.32 8.94
C VAL A 87 1.12 18.57 9.13
N ALA A 88 0.66 18.46 10.37
CA ALA A 88 -0.52 17.64 10.72
C ALA A 88 -1.79 18.03 9.96
N ASP A 89 -1.95 19.30 9.57
CA ASP A 89 -3.11 19.75 8.81
C ASP A 89 -3.21 19.14 7.40
N TRP A 90 -2.10 18.64 6.85
CA TRP A 90 -2.04 18.04 5.51
C TRP A 90 -2.52 16.59 5.47
N ASP A 91 -2.58 15.89 6.61
CA ASP A 91 -2.97 14.48 6.64
C ASP A 91 -4.40 14.27 6.10
N GLY A 92 -4.54 13.27 5.22
CA GLY A 92 -5.78 12.98 4.50
C GLY A 92 -6.08 13.89 3.31
N GLU A 93 -5.25 14.91 3.04
CA GLU A 93 -5.39 15.77 1.86
C GLU A 93 -4.51 15.30 0.70
N SER A 94 -4.93 15.66 -0.51
CA SER A 94 -4.09 15.45 -1.69
C SER A 94 -2.93 16.46 -1.73
N MET A 95 -1.80 16.06 -2.30
CA MET A 95 -0.68 16.98 -2.53
C MET A 95 -1.09 18.16 -3.42
N ALA A 96 -2.03 17.96 -4.35
CA ALA A 96 -2.57 19.03 -5.18
C ALA A 96 -3.30 20.10 -4.36
N ASP A 97 -4.12 19.71 -3.38
CA ASP A 97 -4.85 20.65 -2.51
C ASP A 97 -3.88 21.48 -1.64
N VAL A 98 -2.85 20.82 -1.09
CA VAL A 98 -1.79 21.50 -0.33
C VAL A 98 -1.02 22.48 -1.22
N MET A 99 -0.68 22.06 -2.45
CA MET A 99 0.03 22.90 -3.42
C MET A 99 -0.82 24.11 -3.87
N GLU A 100 -2.13 23.95 -4.05
CA GLU A 100 -3.03 25.06 -4.37
C GLU A 100 -3.05 26.10 -3.24
N ARG A 101 -3.13 25.65 -1.98
CA ARG A 101 -3.06 26.56 -0.83
C ARG A 101 -1.70 27.26 -0.72
N LEU A 102 -0.61 26.54 -0.95
CA LEU A 102 0.72 27.14 -1.02
C LEU A 102 0.78 28.25 -2.08
N GLN A 103 0.25 28.01 -3.28
CA GLN A 103 0.23 29.00 -4.36
C GLN A 103 -0.58 30.24 -3.97
N ARG A 104 -1.72 30.07 -3.28
CA ARG A 104 -2.51 31.19 -2.74
C ARG A 104 -1.73 31.99 -1.68
N HIS A 105 -1.06 31.31 -0.76
CA HIS A 105 -0.21 31.93 0.26
C HIS A 105 0.91 32.76 -0.39
N GLN A 106 1.62 32.19 -1.38
CA GLN A 106 2.65 32.88 -2.16
C GLN A 106 2.09 34.06 -2.99
N GLY A 107 0.81 33.98 -3.38
CA GLY A 107 0.06 35.07 -4.01
C GLY A 107 -0.35 36.21 -3.07
N GLY A 108 -0.05 36.11 -1.78
CA GLY A 108 -0.32 37.15 -0.78
C GLY A 108 -1.63 36.97 0.00
N ASP A 109 -2.31 35.84 -0.14
CA ASP A 109 -3.49 35.51 0.68
C ASP A 109 -3.05 35.08 2.09
N SER A 110 -3.03 36.02 3.03
CA SER A 110 -2.64 35.78 4.42
C SER A 110 -3.55 34.80 5.17
N ALA A 111 -4.73 34.46 4.61
CA ALA A 111 -5.66 33.49 5.17
C ALA A 111 -5.57 32.11 4.50
N ALA A 112 -4.64 31.89 3.56
CA ALA A 112 -4.51 30.63 2.86
C ALA A 112 -3.96 29.49 3.74
N ALA A 113 -2.97 29.78 4.60
CA ALA A 113 -2.47 28.84 5.58
C ALA A 113 -3.44 28.70 6.76
N ARG A 114 -3.82 27.47 7.10
CA ARG A 114 -4.80 27.13 8.15
C ARG A 114 -4.23 27.18 9.56
N SER A 115 -2.91 27.06 9.69
CA SER A 115 -2.20 27.12 10.97
C SER A 115 -0.86 27.85 10.84
N ASP A 116 -0.26 28.17 11.98
CA ASP A 116 1.11 28.70 12.02
C ASP A 116 2.12 27.68 11.50
N ALA A 117 1.93 26.39 11.80
CA ALA A 117 2.81 25.32 11.30
C ALA A 117 2.76 25.18 9.77
N GLU A 118 1.56 25.26 9.18
CA GLU A 118 1.41 25.24 7.71
C GLU A 118 2.03 26.49 7.08
N ARG A 119 1.89 27.66 7.72
CA ARG A 119 2.50 28.92 7.29
C ARG A 119 4.03 28.85 7.31
N ASP A 120 4.60 28.37 8.41
CA ASP A 120 6.04 28.20 8.58
C ASP A 120 6.59 27.24 7.53
N ALA A 121 5.88 26.14 7.24
CA ALA A 121 6.25 25.21 6.18
C ALA A 121 6.16 25.84 4.79
N PHE A 122 5.09 26.58 4.49
CA PHE A 122 4.94 27.29 3.21
C PHE A 122 6.03 28.33 2.97
N ASP A 123 6.51 29.00 4.03
CA ASP A 123 7.57 30.00 3.94
C ASP A 123 8.95 29.38 3.62
N LEU A 124 9.12 28.06 3.79
CA LEU A 124 10.33 27.33 3.37
C LEU A 124 10.34 27.03 1.86
N PHE A 125 9.17 26.99 1.20
CA PHE A 125 9.11 26.68 -0.23
C PHE A 125 9.78 27.77 -1.08
N PRO A 126 10.38 27.40 -2.23
CA PRO A 126 10.81 28.39 -3.22
C PRO A 126 9.65 29.32 -3.60
N LYS A 127 9.93 30.63 -3.73
CA LYS A 127 8.92 31.67 -3.98
C LYS A 127 8.00 31.44 -5.18
N ALA A 128 8.44 30.63 -6.14
CA ALA A 128 7.64 30.25 -7.29
C ALA A 128 7.91 28.78 -7.62
N LEU A 129 6.86 27.98 -7.61
CA LEU A 129 6.87 26.62 -8.15
C LEU A 129 6.51 26.66 -9.63
N ARG A 130 7.26 25.96 -10.47
CA ARG A 130 6.91 25.83 -11.89
C ARG A 130 5.78 24.83 -12.10
N ASP A 131 5.82 23.75 -11.33
CA ASP A 131 4.92 22.59 -11.41
C ASP A 131 5.04 21.74 -10.13
N ASP A 132 4.32 20.62 -10.09
CA ASP A 132 4.35 19.69 -8.95
C ASP A 132 5.68 18.95 -8.79
N ALA A 133 6.55 18.94 -9.80
CA ALA A 133 7.90 18.42 -9.65
C ALA A 133 8.73 19.30 -8.71
N ASP A 134 8.58 20.63 -8.77
CA ASP A 134 9.23 21.54 -7.81
C ASP A 134 8.66 21.36 -6.40
N PHE A 135 7.35 21.09 -6.27
CA PHE A 135 6.73 20.76 -4.98
C PHE A 135 7.37 19.50 -4.37
N MET A 136 7.40 18.41 -5.13
CA MET A 136 7.98 17.14 -4.65
C MET A 136 9.48 17.24 -4.39
N LEU A 137 10.24 17.97 -5.23
CA LEU A 137 11.66 18.25 -4.97
C LEU A 137 11.87 19.01 -3.66
N HIS A 138 11.02 19.99 -3.36
CA HIS A 138 11.08 20.69 -2.08
C HIS A 138 10.77 19.73 -0.93
N MET A 139 9.70 18.95 -1.03
CA MET A 139 9.35 17.97 0.00
C MET A 139 10.50 17.00 0.30
N MET A 140 11.13 16.43 -0.74
CA MET A 140 12.29 15.55 -0.58
C MET A 140 13.51 16.26 0.02
N ARG A 141 13.78 17.51 -0.33
CA ARG A 141 14.92 18.27 0.23
C ARG A 141 14.71 18.68 1.68
N THR A 142 13.49 19.07 2.04
CA THR A 142 13.17 19.60 3.36
C THR A 142 12.94 18.49 4.37
N TYR A 143 12.25 17.42 3.95
CA TYR A 143 11.78 16.37 4.87
C TYR A 143 12.39 14.99 4.59
N ASP A 144 13.08 14.79 3.46
CA ASP A 144 13.68 13.51 3.05
C ASP A 144 12.65 12.37 3.06
N LYS A 145 12.72 11.47 4.05
CA LYS A 145 11.76 10.36 4.23
C LYS A 145 10.71 10.64 5.31
N SER A 146 10.78 11.79 5.97
CA SER A 146 9.97 12.16 7.14
C SER A 146 8.58 12.68 6.77
N PHE A 147 8.09 12.31 5.59
CA PHE A 147 6.73 12.54 5.15
C PHE A 147 6.24 11.30 4.43
N ARG A 148 4.98 10.94 4.65
CA ARG A 148 4.40 9.72 4.12
C ARG A 148 3.10 10.00 3.40
N PHE A 149 2.90 9.27 2.31
CA PHE A 149 1.70 9.38 1.49
C PHE A 149 1.37 8.04 0.84
N TYR A 150 0.16 7.90 0.33
CA TYR A 150 -0.24 6.75 -0.44
C TYR A 150 -0.83 7.11 -1.80
N ALA A 151 -0.85 6.12 -2.69
CA ALA A 151 -1.61 6.14 -3.93
C ALA A 151 -2.35 4.80 -4.13
N ASP A 152 -3.54 4.87 -4.70
CA ASP A 152 -4.30 3.68 -5.13
C ASP A 152 -3.93 3.34 -6.58
N ILE A 153 -3.10 2.32 -6.79
CA ILE A 153 -2.51 1.99 -8.11
C ILE A 153 -3.34 1.03 -8.96
N ALA A 154 -4.25 0.29 -8.35
CA ALA A 154 -5.10 -0.69 -9.03
C ALA A 154 -6.41 -0.92 -8.28
N ASN A 155 -7.37 -1.57 -8.94
CA ASN A 155 -8.69 -1.91 -8.39
C ASN A 155 -9.46 -0.71 -7.85
N LYS A 156 -9.33 0.47 -8.49
CA LYS A 156 -10.17 1.63 -8.20
C LYS A 156 -11.65 1.23 -8.36
N ASP A 157 -12.47 1.57 -7.37
CA ASP A 157 -13.89 1.20 -7.26
C ASP A 157 -14.20 -0.30 -7.17
N ASN A 158 -13.17 -1.16 -7.26
CA ASN A 158 -13.20 -2.60 -7.00
C ASN A 158 -14.30 -3.42 -7.71
N THR A 159 -14.68 -3.04 -8.93
CA THR A 159 -15.84 -3.63 -9.62
C THR A 159 -15.56 -4.97 -10.32
N ALA A 160 -14.31 -5.25 -10.70
CA ALA A 160 -13.94 -6.43 -11.49
C ALA A 160 -13.27 -7.55 -10.67
N THR A 161 -12.77 -7.24 -9.47
CA THR A 161 -11.91 -8.14 -8.68
C THR A 161 -12.57 -9.47 -8.36
N LEU A 162 -13.84 -9.47 -7.94
CA LEU A 162 -14.56 -10.71 -7.66
C LEU A 162 -14.67 -11.61 -8.89
N GLY A 163 -14.82 -11.03 -10.10
CA GLY A 163 -14.84 -11.78 -11.34
C GLY A 163 -13.54 -12.54 -11.57
N PHE A 164 -12.39 -11.87 -11.44
CA PHE A 164 -11.07 -12.51 -11.54
C PHE A 164 -10.83 -13.56 -10.45
N LEU A 165 -11.24 -13.27 -9.20
CA LEU A 165 -11.12 -14.22 -8.10
C LEU A 165 -11.97 -15.48 -8.30
N LEU A 166 -13.03 -15.43 -9.10
CA LEU A 166 -13.90 -16.56 -9.42
C LEU A 166 -13.59 -17.24 -10.76
N ASP A 167 -12.69 -16.68 -11.56
CA ASP A 167 -12.34 -17.24 -12.87
C ASP A 167 -11.61 -18.58 -12.73
N ASP A 168 -12.10 -19.61 -13.42
CA ASP A 168 -11.58 -20.98 -13.36
C ASP A 168 -10.15 -21.11 -13.90
N GLN A 169 -9.64 -20.11 -14.64
CA GLN A 169 -8.25 -20.05 -15.12
C GLN A 169 -7.33 -19.23 -14.22
N ALA A 170 -7.88 -18.57 -13.20
CA ALA A 170 -7.11 -17.89 -12.16
C ALA A 170 -7.04 -18.77 -10.91
N LEU A 171 -6.02 -18.57 -10.08
CA LEU A 171 -6.04 -19.00 -8.68
C LEU A 171 -5.88 -17.76 -7.81
N PRO A 172 -6.68 -17.58 -6.74
CA PRO A 172 -6.37 -16.57 -5.74
C PRO A 172 -4.99 -16.89 -5.14
N GLY A 173 -3.99 -16.10 -5.55
CA GLY A 173 -2.60 -16.35 -5.21
C GLY A 173 -2.22 -15.84 -3.82
N PHE A 174 -1.07 -16.31 -3.34
CA PHE A 174 -0.38 -15.73 -2.19
C PHE A 174 -0.31 -14.22 -2.40
N ASN A 175 -0.70 -13.49 -1.38
CA ASN A 175 -1.06 -12.08 -1.35
C ASN A 175 0.06 -11.07 -1.69
N ASP A 176 1.17 -11.56 -2.25
CA ASP A 176 2.41 -10.85 -2.56
C ASP A 176 2.85 -9.91 -1.42
N SER A 177 2.54 -10.34 -0.20
CA SER A 177 2.81 -9.59 1.01
C SER A 177 4.20 -9.90 1.52
N GLY A 178 4.85 -8.91 2.13
CA GLY A 178 6.11 -9.13 2.83
C GLY A 178 7.39 -8.74 2.08
N ALA A 179 7.31 -8.33 0.81
CA ALA A 179 8.47 -7.80 0.08
C ALA A 179 8.79 -6.34 0.48
N HIS A 180 7.77 -5.48 0.53
CA HIS A 180 7.90 -4.07 0.95
C HIS A 180 7.11 -3.83 2.23
N ILE A 181 7.64 -4.34 3.34
CA ILE A 181 6.94 -4.43 4.64
C ILE A 181 6.52 -3.08 5.24
N THR A 182 7.13 -1.98 4.82
CA THR A 182 6.75 -0.62 5.21
C THR A 182 5.76 0.01 4.25
N ASN A 183 5.68 -0.45 2.99
CA ASN A 183 4.90 0.23 1.95
C ASN A 183 3.57 -0.46 1.63
N MET A 184 3.40 -1.74 2.00
CA MET A 184 2.27 -2.57 1.58
C MET A 184 1.76 -3.46 2.72
N ALA A 185 0.43 -3.51 2.92
CA ALA A 185 -0.25 -4.27 3.97
C ALA A 185 -1.29 -5.27 3.44
N PHE A 186 -0.97 -6.04 2.40
CA PHE A 186 -1.94 -6.95 1.76
C PHE A 186 -2.18 -8.27 2.52
N PHE A 187 -1.98 -8.27 3.83
CA PHE A 187 -2.13 -9.46 4.68
C PHE A 187 -3.57 -9.99 4.78
N ASP A 188 -4.54 -9.20 4.34
CA ASP A 188 -5.98 -9.42 4.47
C ASP A 188 -6.68 -9.80 3.16
N SER A 189 -5.95 -10.10 2.08
CA SER A 189 -6.52 -10.41 0.76
C SER A 189 -7.58 -11.53 0.79
N ASN A 190 -7.38 -12.54 1.65
CA ASN A 190 -8.32 -13.65 1.80
C ASN A 190 -9.62 -13.19 2.47
N LEU A 191 -9.53 -12.31 3.49
CA LEU A 191 -10.72 -11.72 4.12
C LEU A 191 -11.44 -10.79 3.15
N MET A 192 -10.72 -9.98 2.37
CA MET A 192 -11.32 -9.16 1.31
C MET A 192 -12.03 -10.02 0.26
N SER A 193 -11.46 -11.15 -0.11
CA SER A 193 -12.07 -12.10 -1.06
C SER A 193 -13.39 -12.66 -0.52
N LEU A 194 -13.41 -13.05 0.78
CA LEU A 194 -14.64 -13.50 1.46
C LEU A 194 -15.67 -12.37 1.58
N LYS A 195 -15.25 -11.14 1.89
CA LYS A 195 -16.14 -9.96 1.93
C LYS A 195 -16.83 -9.76 0.58
N LEU A 196 -16.07 -9.71 -0.51
CA LEU A 196 -16.61 -9.55 -1.87
C LEU A 196 -17.57 -10.69 -2.24
N ALA A 197 -17.22 -11.93 -1.88
CA ALA A 197 -18.09 -13.07 -2.11
C ALA A 197 -19.41 -12.96 -1.32
N LYS A 198 -19.35 -12.50 -0.08
CA LYS A 198 -20.51 -12.32 0.80
C LYS A 198 -21.45 -11.21 0.32
N GLU A 199 -20.91 -10.12 -0.24
CA GLU A 199 -21.70 -9.06 -0.89
C GLU A 199 -22.54 -9.57 -2.06
N ARG A 200 -22.17 -10.71 -2.66
CA ARG A 200 -22.94 -11.37 -3.71
C ARG A 200 -23.99 -12.34 -3.15
N ASP A 201 -23.56 -13.46 -2.55
CA ASP A 201 -24.43 -14.48 -1.95
C ASP A 201 -23.64 -15.58 -1.21
N GLU A 202 -24.33 -16.41 -0.40
CA GLU A 202 -23.73 -17.53 0.34
C GLU A 202 -23.09 -18.60 -0.57
N ALA A 203 -23.66 -18.84 -1.75
CA ALA A 203 -23.11 -19.82 -2.70
C ALA A 203 -21.74 -19.37 -3.21
N THR A 204 -21.57 -18.07 -3.44
CA THR A 204 -20.30 -17.44 -3.83
C THR A 204 -19.30 -17.52 -2.68
N VAL A 205 -19.73 -17.34 -1.43
CA VAL A 205 -18.86 -17.57 -0.26
C VAL A 205 -18.35 -19.00 -0.22
N ALA A 206 -19.22 -20.00 -0.39
CA ALA A 206 -18.80 -21.41 -0.41
C ALA A 206 -17.80 -21.70 -1.55
N ARG A 207 -18.03 -21.13 -2.75
CA ARG A 207 -17.07 -21.20 -3.87
C ARG A 207 -15.74 -20.54 -3.50
N MET A 208 -15.76 -19.36 -2.89
CA MET A 208 -14.55 -18.63 -2.49
C MET A 208 -13.76 -19.39 -1.42
N VAL A 209 -14.42 -20.03 -0.46
CA VAL A 209 -13.75 -20.92 0.51
C VAL A 209 -13.00 -22.02 -0.23
N LYS A 210 -13.65 -22.71 -1.19
CA LYS A 210 -12.98 -23.74 -2.01
C LYS A 210 -11.75 -23.18 -2.75
N ARG A 211 -11.91 -21.99 -3.36
CA ARG A 211 -10.86 -21.28 -4.11
C ARG A 211 -9.65 -20.88 -3.25
N LEU A 212 -9.85 -20.67 -1.96
CA LEU A 212 -8.82 -20.29 -0.99
C LEU A 212 -8.25 -21.50 -0.21
N THR A 213 -8.86 -22.67 -0.28
CA THR A 213 -8.44 -23.85 0.50
C THR A 213 -8.14 -25.08 -0.37
N SER A 214 -9.16 -25.84 -0.77
CA SER A 214 -8.96 -27.17 -1.36
C SER A 214 -8.50 -27.09 -2.82
N GLU A 215 -8.90 -26.05 -3.57
CA GLU A 215 -8.53 -25.93 -4.98
C GLU A 215 -7.02 -25.66 -5.19
N PRO A 216 -6.37 -24.73 -4.47
CA PRO A 216 -4.90 -24.64 -4.48
C PRO A 216 -4.24 -25.95 -4.03
N ALA A 217 -4.78 -26.61 -2.99
CA ALA A 217 -4.23 -27.87 -2.50
C ALA A 217 -4.30 -28.98 -3.57
N GLU A 218 -5.42 -29.12 -4.28
CA GLU A 218 -5.60 -30.05 -5.39
C GLU A 218 -4.60 -29.77 -6.53
N ILE A 219 -4.42 -28.50 -6.91
CA ILE A 219 -3.52 -28.10 -8.00
C ILE A 219 -2.05 -28.35 -7.67
N PHE A 220 -1.64 -28.10 -6.43
CA PHE A 220 -0.28 -28.34 -5.98
C PHE A 220 -0.04 -29.78 -5.48
N GLY A 221 -1.07 -30.64 -5.49
CA GLY A 221 -0.98 -32.02 -5.02
C GLY A 221 -0.68 -32.12 -3.52
N LEU A 222 -1.32 -31.29 -2.69
CA LEU A 222 -1.09 -31.21 -1.25
C LEU A 222 -2.20 -31.89 -0.46
N ASP A 223 -1.81 -32.70 0.53
CA ASP A 223 -2.74 -33.36 1.47
C ASP A 223 -3.14 -32.43 2.63
N VAL A 224 -3.82 -31.33 2.30
CA VAL A 224 -4.36 -30.29 3.22
C VAL A 224 -5.53 -29.54 2.56
N GLY A 225 -6.12 -28.55 3.24
CA GLY A 225 -7.10 -27.62 2.64
C GLY A 225 -8.56 -28.11 2.66
N SER A 226 -8.83 -29.24 3.30
CA SER A 226 -10.14 -29.86 3.44
C SER A 226 -10.55 -30.01 4.90
N LEU A 227 -11.87 -30.03 5.16
CA LEU A 227 -12.48 -30.31 6.47
C LEU A 227 -13.07 -31.73 6.57
N GLU A 228 -12.75 -32.62 5.62
CA GLU A 228 -13.18 -34.02 5.65
C GLU A 228 -12.62 -34.77 6.87
N ILE A 229 -13.35 -35.78 7.32
CA ILE A 229 -12.92 -36.61 8.46
C ILE A 229 -11.59 -37.29 8.12
N GLY A 230 -10.57 -37.07 8.96
CA GLY A 230 -9.23 -37.60 8.79
C GLY A 230 -8.24 -36.62 8.18
N ALA A 231 -8.68 -35.48 7.66
CA ALA A 231 -7.81 -34.42 7.18
C ALA A 231 -7.06 -33.72 8.34
N GLN A 232 -5.95 -33.05 8.01
CA GLN A 232 -5.24 -32.19 8.96
C GLN A 232 -6.16 -31.05 9.43
N ALA A 233 -6.25 -30.84 10.75
CA ALA A 233 -7.15 -29.87 11.36
C ALA A 233 -6.62 -28.41 11.28
N ASP A 234 -6.38 -27.94 10.06
CA ASP A 234 -6.10 -26.53 9.76
C ASP A 234 -7.43 -25.81 9.51
N MET A 235 -7.79 -24.90 10.42
CA MET A 235 -9.10 -24.28 10.41
C MET A 235 -9.02 -22.80 10.77
N VAL A 236 -9.92 -22.01 10.20
CA VAL A 236 -10.17 -20.63 10.61
C VAL A 236 -11.65 -20.45 10.93
N LEU A 237 -11.95 -19.81 12.05
CA LEU A 237 -13.31 -19.37 12.39
C LEU A 237 -13.42 -17.90 12.06
N ILE A 238 -14.37 -17.56 11.20
CA ILE A 238 -14.65 -16.20 10.76
C ILE A 238 -15.98 -15.76 11.36
N ASN A 239 -16.00 -14.60 11.98
CA ASN A 239 -17.22 -13.93 12.41
C ASN A 239 -17.85 -13.23 11.19
N PRO A 240 -18.99 -13.73 10.67
CA PRO A 240 -19.59 -13.14 9.49
C PRO A 240 -20.17 -11.75 9.76
N GLU A 241 -20.60 -11.43 10.98
CA GLU A 241 -21.17 -10.13 11.33
C GLU A 241 -20.08 -9.05 11.38
N ALA A 242 -18.91 -9.37 11.94
CA ALA A 242 -17.77 -8.43 11.95
C ALA A 242 -17.17 -8.22 10.54
N LEU A 243 -17.34 -9.20 9.64
CA LEU A 243 -16.98 -9.05 8.24
C LEU A 243 -17.91 -8.06 7.50
N ASP A 244 -19.16 -7.94 7.95
CA ASP A 244 -20.09 -6.92 7.45
C ASP A 244 -19.67 -5.53 7.91
N GLY A 245 -19.72 -4.56 7.00
CA GLY A 245 -19.33 -3.19 7.31
C GLY A 245 -17.84 -2.96 7.52
N TRP A 246 -16.99 -4.01 7.54
CA TRP A 246 -15.54 -3.83 7.57
C TRP A 246 -15.06 -3.03 6.36
N ASN A 247 -14.30 -1.96 6.62
CA ASN A 247 -13.58 -1.18 5.63
C ASN A 247 -12.08 -1.52 5.71
N PRO A 248 -11.53 -2.28 4.74
CA PRO A 248 -10.14 -2.73 4.76
C PRO A 248 -9.10 -1.61 4.83
N ASP A 249 -9.41 -0.44 4.28
CA ASP A 249 -8.49 0.70 4.29
C ASP A 249 -8.33 1.30 5.69
N GLN A 250 -9.35 1.19 6.54
CA GLN A 250 -9.36 1.76 7.90
C GLN A 250 -8.67 0.87 8.95
N THR A 251 -8.38 -0.38 8.60
CA THR A 251 -7.73 -1.33 9.52
C THR A 251 -6.23 -1.47 9.28
N ARG A 252 -5.67 -0.66 8.39
CA ARG A 252 -4.23 -0.59 8.15
C ARG A 252 -3.56 0.28 9.19
N LYS A 253 -2.42 -0.17 9.71
CA LYS A 253 -1.67 0.50 10.77
C LYS A 253 -0.18 0.40 10.45
N LEU A 254 0.55 1.47 10.71
CA LEU A 254 2.01 1.43 10.78
C LEU A 254 2.38 1.12 12.23
N GLU A 255 3.02 -0.01 12.47
CA GLU A 255 3.35 -0.49 13.81
C GLU A 255 4.86 -0.77 13.92
N TYR A 256 5.49 -0.31 14.99
CA TYR A 256 6.88 -0.68 15.28
C TYR A 256 6.99 -2.16 15.63
N ARG A 257 7.95 -2.86 15.01
CA ARG A 257 8.19 -4.28 15.22
C ARG A 257 9.59 -4.48 15.80
N GLU A 258 9.64 -4.83 17.08
CA GLU A 258 10.87 -5.16 17.83
C GLU A 258 11.79 -6.12 17.06
N ILE A 259 11.25 -7.17 16.43
CA ILE A 259 12.02 -8.17 15.68
C ILE A 259 12.74 -7.59 14.44
N PHE A 260 12.22 -6.49 13.89
CA PHE A 260 12.83 -5.81 12.74
C PHE A 260 13.60 -4.56 13.15
N GLY A 261 13.43 -4.09 14.39
CA GLY A 261 13.93 -2.79 14.81
C GLY A 261 13.35 -1.62 13.99
N HIS A 262 12.21 -1.82 13.32
CA HIS A 262 11.65 -0.90 12.33
C HIS A 262 10.11 -0.98 12.30
N GLU A 263 9.49 0.06 11.74
CA GLU A 263 8.05 0.08 11.45
C GLU A 263 7.66 -0.91 10.34
N GLN A 264 6.46 -1.47 10.45
CA GLN A 264 5.84 -2.36 9.49
C GLN A 264 4.41 -1.91 9.24
N MET A 265 4.03 -1.79 7.97
CA MET A 265 2.67 -1.55 7.54
C MET A 265 1.92 -2.89 7.59
N VAL A 266 0.84 -2.93 8.39
CA VAL A 266 0.07 -4.14 8.68
C VAL A 266 -1.41 -3.90 8.52
N ASN A 267 -2.18 -4.97 8.36
CA ASN A 267 -3.63 -4.91 8.46
C ASN A 267 -4.09 -5.61 9.77
N ARG A 268 -4.98 -4.96 10.51
CA ARG A 268 -5.49 -5.38 11.81
C ARG A 268 -7.02 -5.32 11.84
N PRO A 269 -7.71 -6.17 11.06
CA PRO A 269 -9.16 -6.29 11.19
C PRO A 269 -9.52 -6.94 12.53
N GLU A 270 -10.12 -6.17 13.42
CA GLU A 270 -10.50 -6.63 14.76
C GLU A 270 -11.84 -7.37 14.70
N GLY A 271 -11.94 -8.50 15.40
CA GLY A 271 -13.19 -9.27 15.55
C GLY A 271 -13.62 -10.11 14.34
N ILE A 272 -12.96 -10.02 13.18
CA ILE A 272 -13.29 -10.84 12.00
C ILE A 272 -12.79 -12.28 12.14
N VAL A 273 -11.55 -12.46 12.61
CA VAL A 273 -10.93 -13.78 12.81
C VAL A 273 -11.06 -14.16 14.29
N ASP A 274 -12.01 -15.03 14.59
CA ASP A 274 -12.29 -15.47 15.97
C ASP A 274 -11.21 -16.44 16.47
N ALA A 275 -10.82 -17.40 15.62
CA ALA A 275 -9.79 -18.38 15.95
C ALA A 275 -9.10 -18.94 14.72
N VAL A 276 -7.82 -19.28 14.87
CA VAL A 276 -7.03 -20.02 13.88
C VAL A 276 -6.47 -21.26 14.53
N PHE A 277 -6.60 -22.39 13.86
CA PHE A 277 -6.08 -23.70 14.26
C PHE A 277 -5.05 -24.16 13.23
N ILE A 278 -3.90 -24.63 13.70
CA ILE A 278 -2.88 -25.27 12.89
C ILE A 278 -2.71 -26.68 13.44
N ASN A 279 -3.00 -27.69 12.62
CA ASN A 279 -2.96 -29.10 13.00
C ASN A 279 -3.70 -29.38 14.34
N GLY A 280 -4.89 -28.81 14.48
CA GLY A 280 -5.76 -28.96 15.65
C GLY A 280 -5.37 -28.15 16.89
N VAL A 281 -4.25 -27.42 16.85
CA VAL A 281 -3.79 -26.56 17.95
C VAL A 281 -4.24 -25.13 17.69
N VAL A 282 -4.88 -24.51 18.68
CA VAL A 282 -5.25 -23.08 18.62
C VAL A 282 -3.98 -22.23 18.54
N ALA A 283 -3.80 -21.54 17.42
CA ALA A 283 -2.68 -20.65 17.14
C ALA A 283 -3.04 -19.18 17.39
N TRP A 284 -4.29 -18.81 17.15
CA TRP A 284 -4.82 -17.46 17.37
C TRP A 284 -6.21 -17.56 17.96
N LYS A 285 -6.53 -16.71 18.95
CA LYS A 285 -7.86 -16.58 19.55
C LYS A 285 -7.96 -15.28 20.34
N ASP A 286 -9.15 -14.70 20.43
CA ASP A 286 -9.44 -13.52 21.26
C ASP A 286 -8.51 -12.34 20.91
N GLY A 287 -8.22 -12.17 19.61
CA GLY A 287 -7.36 -11.10 19.09
C GLY A 287 -5.86 -11.24 19.39
N THR A 288 -5.39 -12.40 19.86
CA THR A 288 -3.98 -12.61 20.21
C THR A 288 -3.43 -13.97 19.80
N ALA A 289 -2.11 -14.00 19.56
CA ALA A 289 -1.35 -15.21 19.34
C ALA A 289 -1.36 -16.06 20.62
N GLN A 290 -1.64 -17.35 20.45
CA GLN A 290 -1.67 -18.29 21.57
C GLN A 290 -0.28 -18.84 21.87
N ALA A 291 -0.05 -19.28 23.11
CA ALA A 291 1.27 -19.68 23.62
C ALA A 291 2.00 -20.76 22.78
N ALA A 292 1.28 -21.54 21.99
CA ALA A 292 1.88 -22.55 21.12
C ALA A 292 2.49 -21.96 19.84
N LEU A 293 1.95 -20.85 19.33
CA LEU A 293 2.41 -20.21 18.10
C LEU A 293 3.80 -19.59 18.31
N GLY A 294 4.76 -19.97 17.46
CA GLY A 294 6.17 -19.52 17.57
C GLY A 294 7.00 -20.24 18.63
N GLN A 295 6.40 -21.08 19.47
CA GLN A 295 7.10 -21.86 20.52
C GLN A 295 7.10 -23.37 20.26
N LYS A 296 6.11 -23.86 19.52
CA LYS A 296 5.99 -25.26 19.11
C LYS A 296 5.93 -25.37 17.60
N THR A 297 6.45 -26.47 17.07
CA THR A 297 6.26 -26.82 15.65
C THR A 297 4.81 -27.27 15.46
N LEU A 298 3.96 -26.37 14.94
CA LEU A 298 2.54 -26.68 14.66
C LEU A 298 2.33 -27.22 13.24
N GLY A 299 3.06 -26.64 12.27
CA GLY A 299 3.00 -27.06 10.87
C GLY A 299 4.04 -28.13 10.50
N ARG A 300 4.01 -28.54 9.24
CA ARG A 300 4.98 -29.45 8.64
C ARG A 300 5.32 -28.98 7.22
N ALA A 301 6.47 -29.39 6.70
CA ALA A 301 6.74 -29.27 5.28
C ALA A 301 5.74 -30.12 4.50
N LEU A 302 4.95 -29.48 3.63
CA LEU A 302 4.06 -30.18 2.72
C LEU A 302 4.88 -30.76 1.58
N ARG A 303 4.64 -32.04 1.28
CA ARG A 303 5.24 -32.73 0.15
C ARG A 303 4.14 -32.97 -0.86
N ALA A 304 4.48 -32.83 -2.14
CA ALA A 304 3.58 -33.27 -3.20
C ALA A 304 3.24 -34.75 -2.98
N ALA A 305 1.95 -35.06 -3.06
CA ALA A 305 1.39 -36.40 -2.96
C ALA A 305 1.73 -37.26 -4.18
#